data_AF-A0AAD4QAB9-F1
#
_entry.id   AF-A0AAD4QAB9-F1
#
_cell.length_a   1.000
_cell.length_b   1.000
_cell.length_c   1.000
_cell.angle_alpha   90.00
_cell.angle_beta   90.00
_cell.angle_gamma   90.00
#
_symmetry.space_group_name_H-M   'P 1'
#
loop_
_entity.id
_entity.type
_entity.pdbx_description
1 polymer ?
#
loop_
_entity_poly.entity_id
_entity_poly.type
_entity_poly.pdbx_seq_one_letter_code
_entity_poly.pdbx_strand_id
1 'polypeptide(L)' 'MTSQEMVLEECKVADVEIEEDLSPCLSLNAGEQQTETDAFQCGRCKQRKCHYRQVQKRSTDEIMPIFVTCINCNHKWKFS' A
#
# COMPACT_ATOMS: atom_id res chain seq x y z
N MET A 1 -21.00 15.17 43.03
CA MET A 1 -21.06 13.88 42.32
C MET A 1 -22.43 13.73 41.71
N THR A 2 -22.59 14.32 40.54
CA THR A 2 -23.82 14.23 39.76
C THR A 2 -23.73 12.93 38.97
N SER A 3 -24.79 12.11 38.93
CA SER A 3 -24.78 10.83 38.17
C SER A 3 -24.38 11.01 36.70
N GLN A 4 -24.53 12.22 36.18
CA GLN A 4 -24.20 12.60 34.81
C GLN A 4 -22.69 12.81 34.56
N GLU A 5 -21.89 13.17 35.59
CA GLU A 5 -20.43 13.31 35.44
C GLU A 5 -19.74 11.95 35.43
N MET A 6 -20.22 10.97 36.23
CA MET A 6 -19.67 9.61 36.24
C MET A 6 -19.87 8.91 34.88
N VAL A 7 -21.04 9.05 34.27
CA VAL A 7 -21.33 8.51 32.92
C VAL A 7 -20.44 9.15 31.85
N LEU A 8 -20.15 10.45 31.95
CA LEU A 8 -19.30 11.14 30.99
C LEU A 8 -17.83 10.70 31.10
N GLU A 9 -17.41 10.24 32.26
CA GLU A 9 -16.04 9.79 32.54
C GLU A 9 -15.83 8.34 32.08
N GLU A 10 -16.83 7.48 32.31
CA GLU A 10 -16.87 6.10 31.78
C GLU A 10 -16.83 6.06 30.24
N CYS A 11 -17.59 6.95 29.57
CA CYS A 11 -17.59 7.04 28.11
C CYS A 11 -16.24 7.47 27.54
N LYS A 12 -15.56 8.43 28.20
CA LYS A 12 -14.23 8.91 27.74
C LYS A 12 -13.16 7.85 27.86
N VAL A 13 -13.22 7.01 28.90
CA VAL A 13 -12.26 5.91 29.08
C VAL A 13 -12.44 4.88 27.94
N ALA A 14 -13.68 4.55 27.59
CA ALA A 14 -13.97 3.62 26.49
C ALA A 14 -13.51 4.17 25.12
N ASP A 15 -13.69 5.47 24.86
CA ASP A 15 -13.24 6.08 23.59
C ASP A 15 -11.70 6.07 23.47
N VAL A 16 -10.97 6.30 24.59
CA VAL A 16 -9.49 6.29 24.63
C VAL A 16 -8.92 4.88 24.43
N GLU A 17 -9.53 3.86 25.03
CA GLU A 17 -9.11 2.46 24.88
C GLU A 17 -9.26 1.99 23.42
N ILE A 18 -10.35 2.42 22.74
CA ILE A 18 -10.56 2.13 21.32
C ILE A 18 -9.49 2.81 20.45
N GLU A 19 -9.11 4.06 20.73
CA GLU A 19 -8.06 4.75 19.96
C GLU A 19 -6.67 4.09 20.07
N GLU A 20 -6.31 3.54 21.23
CA GLU A 20 -5.03 2.85 21.43
C GLU A 20 -4.94 1.53 20.66
N ASP A 21 -6.05 0.78 20.54
CA ASP A 21 -6.10 -0.50 19.79
C ASP A 21 -6.09 -0.33 18.26
N LEU A 22 -6.47 0.85 17.73
CA LEU A 22 -6.38 1.17 16.29
C LEU A 22 -4.99 1.69 15.87
N SER A 23 -4.22 2.23 16.81
CA SER A 23 -2.87 2.77 16.58
C SER A 23 -1.84 1.81 15.95
N PRO A 24 -1.80 0.48 16.26
CA PRO A 24 -0.75 -0.40 15.74
C PRO A 24 -0.99 -0.86 14.29
N CYS A 25 -2.22 -0.81 13.75
CA CYS A 25 -2.50 -1.24 12.37
C CYS A 25 -2.34 -0.11 11.34
N LEU A 26 -2.40 1.14 11.80
CA LEU A 26 -2.15 2.36 11.01
C LEU A 26 -0.65 2.58 10.71
N SER A 27 0.20 1.57 10.91
CA SER A 27 1.53 1.49 10.31
C SER A 27 1.42 1.28 8.78
N LEU A 28 0.74 2.21 8.12
CA LEU A 28 0.46 2.29 6.69
C LEU A 28 1.68 2.77 5.92
N ASN A 29 2.87 2.29 6.26
CA ASN A 29 4.06 2.49 5.45
C ASN A 29 4.94 1.25 5.53
N ALA A 30 4.34 0.06 5.43
CA ALA A 30 5.02 -1.05 4.77
C ALA A 30 5.27 -0.59 3.33
N GLY A 31 6.33 0.20 3.13
CA GLY A 31 6.70 0.75 1.84
C GLY A 31 6.68 -0.38 0.84
N GLU A 32 5.94 -0.20 -0.26
CA GLU A 32 5.74 -1.20 -1.29
C GLU A 32 7.08 -1.90 -1.52
N GLN A 33 7.20 -3.17 -1.10
CA GLN A 33 8.43 -3.92 -1.30
C GLN A 33 8.52 -4.19 -2.79
N GLN A 34 9.10 -3.24 -3.51
CA GLN A 34 9.36 -3.34 -4.94
C GLN A 34 10.46 -4.38 -5.10
N THR A 35 10.08 -5.64 -5.27
CA THR A 35 11.02 -6.73 -5.49
C THR A 35 11.67 -6.56 -6.86
N GLU A 36 13.01 -6.60 -6.93
CA GLU A 36 13.74 -6.62 -8.19
C GLU A 36 13.45 -7.93 -8.92
N THR A 37 13.23 -7.88 -10.24
CA THR A 37 12.91 -9.05 -11.05
C THR A 37 13.66 -9.00 -12.39
N ASP A 38 14.30 -10.10 -12.75
CA ASP A 38 15.05 -10.27 -14.01
C ASP A 38 14.21 -10.80 -15.19
N ALA A 39 12.89 -10.93 -15.00
CA ALA A 39 11.97 -11.46 -16.00
C ALA A 39 11.83 -10.56 -17.24
N PHE A 40 12.06 -9.25 -17.11
CA PHE A 40 11.87 -8.27 -18.18
C PHE A 40 13.18 -7.64 -18.63
N GLN A 41 13.43 -7.60 -19.94
CA GLN A 41 14.58 -6.88 -20.50
C GLN A 41 14.16 -5.46 -20.93
N CYS A 42 14.88 -4.45 -20.47
CA CYS A 42 14.63 -3.07 -20.88
C CYS A 42 15.11 -2.82 -22.32
N GLY A 43 14.24 -2.27 -23.18
CA GLY A 43 14.61 -1.93 -24.57
C GLY A 43 15.64 -0.79 -24.70
N ARG A 44 15.77 0.10 -23.70
CA ARG A 44 16.71 1.24 -23.75
C ARG A 44 18.11 0.87 -23.29
N CYS A 45 18.24 0.33 -22.08
CA CYS A 45 19.55 0.02 -21.50
C CYS A 45 19.96 -1.46 -21.65
N LYS A 46 19.08 -2.32 -22.18
CA LYS A 46 19.27 -3.78 -22.36
C LYS A 46 19.51 -4.58 -21.08
N GLN A 47 19.43 -3.95 -19.91
CA GLN A 47 19.53 -4.61 -18.62
C GLN A 47 18.20 -5.26 -18.21
N ARG A 48 18.28 -6.30 -17.38
CA ARG A 48 17.11 -7.07 -16.91
C ARG A 48 16.58 -6.65 -15.53
N LYS A 49 17.31 -5.76 -14.84
CA LYS A 49 16.93 -5.22 -13.54
C LYS A 49 15.71 -4.29 -13.64
N CYS A 50 14.53 -4.84 -13.38
CA CYS A 50 13.26 -4.14 -13.43
C CYS A 50 12.41 -4.44 -12.20
N HIS A 51 11.55 -3.49 -11.82
CA HIS A 51 10.45 -3.75 -10.90
C HIS A 51 9.15 -3.76 -11.69
N TYR A 52 8.24 -4.66 -11.33
CA TYR A 52 6.90 -4.67 -11.87
C TYR A 52 5.89 -4.50 -10.74
N ARG A 53 4.81 -3.80 -11.04
CA ARG A 53 3.65 -3.70 -10.16
C ARG A 53 2.40 -4.02 -10.95
N GLN A 54 1.51 -4.74 -10.32
CA GLN A 54 0.20 -5.05 -10.86
C GLN A 54 -0.77 -4.01 -10.31
N VAL A 55 -1.55 -3.38 -11.19
CA VAL A 55 -2.56 -2.40 -10.76
C VAL A 55 -3.93 -2.99 -10.97
N GLN A 56 -4.70 -3.11 -9.89
CA GLN A 56 -6.08 -3.54 -9.97
C GLN A 56 -6.90 -2.43 -10.60
N LYS A 57 -7.59 -2.75 -11.70
CA LYS A 57 -8.54 -1.82 -12.31
C LYS A 57 -9.84 -1.80 -11.50
N ARG A 58 -10.58 -0.69 -11.59
CA ARG A 58 -11.84 -0.49 -10.85
C ARG A 58 -12.95 -1.47 -11.27
N SER A 59 -12.85 -2.08 -12.45
CA SER A 59 -13.77 -3.10 -12.95
C SER A 59 -13.07 -4.46 -12.97
N THR A 60 -13.83 -5.49 -12.57
CA THR A 60 -13.40 -6.89 -12.50
C THR A 60 -13.30 -7.55 -13.88
N ASP A 61 -13.91 -6.96 -14.90
CA ASP A 61 -13.97 -7.49 -16.27
C ASP A 61 -12.67 -7.26 -17.06
N GLU A 62 -11.78 -6.42 -16.55
CA GLU A 62 -10.49 -6.14 -17.17
C GLU A 62 -9.37 -6.88 -16.42
N ILE A 63 -8.58 -7.66 -17.16
CA ILE A 63 -7.39 -8.31 -16.62
C ILE A 63 -6.46 -7.25 -16.01
N MET A 64 -5.84 -7.58 -14.88
CA MET A 64 -4.89 -6.76 -14.14
C MET A 64 -3.66 -6.42 -15.01
N PRO A 65 -3.48 -5.16 -15.47
CA PRO A 65 -2.31 -4.79 -16.25
C PRO A 65 -1.04 -4.76 -15.41
N ILE A 66 0.06 -5.24 -15.99
CA ILE A 66 1.39 -5.22 -15.37
C ILE A 66 2.15 -3.98 -15.85
N PHE A 67 2.59 -3.14 -14.92
CA PHE A 67 3.45 -2.00 -15.21
C PHE A 67 4.88 -2.32 -14.83
N VAL A 68 5.80 -2.21 -15.79
CA VAL A 68 7.22 -2.49 -15.59
C VAL A 68 7.99 -1.18 -15.62
N THR A 69 8.91 -1.01 -14.66
CA THR A 69 9.84 0.11 -14.57
C THR A 69 11.26 -0.41 -14.49
N CYS A 70 12.14 0.05 -15.38
CA CYS A 70 13.56 -0.27 -15.30
C CYS A 70 14.24 0.54 -14.20
N ILE A 71 15.09 -0.10 -13.39
CA ILE A 71 15.78 0.52 -12.26
C ILE A 71 16.89 1.47 -12.72
N ASN A 72 17.54 1.15 -13.85
CA ASN A 72 18.74 1.87 -14.30
C ASN A 72 18.44 3.10 -15.17
N CYS A 73 17.36 3.07 -15.94
CA CYS A 73 17.02 4.15 -16.89
C CYS A 73 15.63 4.73 -16.67
N ASN A 74 14.92 4.29 -15.64
CA ASN A 74 13.56 4.70 -15.27
C ASN A 74 12.55 4.61 -16.42
N HIS A 75 12.84 3.79 -17.43
CA HIS A 75 11.92 3.54 -18.52
C HIS A 75 10.70 2.77 -18.00
N LYS A 76 9.50 3.27 -18.30
CA LYS A 76 8.23 2.69 -17.86
C LYS A 76 7.46 2.22 -19.07
N TRP A 77 6.94 0.99 -19.02
CA TRP A 77 6.07 0.46 -20.06
C TRP A 77 5.01 -0.47 -19.47
N LYS A 78 3.94 -0.69 -20.23
CA LYS A 78 2.84 -1.58 -19.88
C LYS A 78 3.04 -2.93 -20.59
N PHE A 79 2.99 -4.01 -19.83
CA PHE A 79 2.89 -5.37 -20.35
C PHE A 79 1.41 -5.74 -20.27
N SER A 80 0.77 -5.91 -21.44
CA SER A 80 -0.69 -6.07 -21.54
C SER A 80 -1.11 -7.50 -21.20
#